data_AF-A0A1C2XYU6-F1
#
_entry.id   AF-A0A1C2XYU6-F1
#
_cell.length_a   1.000
_cell.length_b   1.000
_cell.length_c   1.000
_cell.angle_alpha   90.00
_cell.angle_beta   90.00
_cell.angle_gamma   90.00
#
_symmetry.space_group_name_H-M   'P 1'
#
loop_
_entity.id
_entity.type
_entity.pdbx_description
1 polymer ?
#
loop_
_entity_poly.entity_id
_entity_poly.type
_entity_poly.pdbx_seq_one_letter_code
_entity_poly.pdbx_strand_id
1 'polypeptide(L)' 'MICPVCGGRQTGKVGVEQYYCWDCFIEFNSHTDQVVVFDLEEDGTLVAWEDFFLESEQIVQAQAAAE' A
#
# COMPACT_ATOMS: atom_id res chain seq x y z
N MET A 1 -6.56 4.10 -12.91
CA MET A 1 -6.70 4.11 -11.44
C MET A 1 -6.30 5.49 -10.96
N ILE A 2 -6.90 5.95 -9.87
CA ILE A 2 -6.54 7.22 -9.23
C ILE A 2 -5.82 6.85 -7.95
N CYS A 3 -4.69 7.50 -7.68
CA CYS A 3 -3.96 7.28 -6.44
C CYS A 3 -4.86 7.70 -5.26
N PRO A 4 -5.12 6.81 -4.28
CA PRO A 4 -5.93 7.17 -3.11
C PRO A 4 -5.25 8.20 -2.21
N VAL A 5 -3.93 8.40 -2.35
CA VAL A 5 -3.14 9.33 -1.51
C VAL A 5 -3.06 10.73 -2.11
N CYS A 6 -2.63 10.88 -3.38
CA CYS A 6 -2.54 12.22 -4.01
C CYS A 6 -3.68 12.55 -4.97
N GLY A 7 -4.57 11.62 -5.29
CA GLY A 7 -5.56 11.79 -6.35
C GLY A 7 -4.96 11.83 -7.77
N GLY A 8 -3.66 11.52 -7.90
CA GLY A 8 -2.94 11.52 -9.17
C GLY A 8 -3.35 10.38 -10.11
N ARG A 9 -3.18 10.60 -11.42
CA ARG A 9 -3.41 9.57 -12.47
C ARG A 9 -2.14 8.84 -12.89
N GLN A 10 -0.99 9.26 -12.34
CA GLN A 10 0.34 8.69 -12.57
C GLN A 10 0.53 7.40 -11.76
N THR A 11 -0.44 6.48 -11.85
CA THR A 11 -0.38 5.16 -11.21
C THR A 11 -0.17 4.08 -12.26
N GLY A 12 0.85 3.24 -12.09
CA GLY A 12 1.14 2.08 -12.92
C GLY A 12 0.68 0.78 -12.26
N LYS A 13 0.35 -0.24 -13.04
CA LYS A 13 0.09 -1.60 -12.51
C LYS A 13 1.41 -2.35 -12.42
N VAL A 14 1.76 -2.82 -11.23
CA VAL A 14 3.02 -3.53 -10.96
C VAL A 14 2.82 -5.02 -10.69
N GLY A 15 1.60 -5.44 -10.32
CA GLY A 15 1.27 -6.83 -10.04
C GLY A 15 -0.20 -7.17 -10.28
N VAL A 16 -0.65 -8.30 -9.75
CA VAL A 16 -2.05 -8.70 -9.79
C VAL A 16 -2.80 -7.89 -8.73
N GLU A 17 -3.68 -7.00 -9.20
CA GLU A 17 -4.41 -6.04 -8.34
C GLU A 17 -3.53 -5.04 -7.57
N GLN A 18 -2.23 -4.97 -7.88
CA GLN A 18 -1.27 -4.05 -7.25
C GLN A 18 -0.88 -2.91 -8.20
N TYR A 19 -0.82 -1.70 -7.63
CA TYR A 19 -0.57 -0.46 -8.34
C TYR A 19 0.47 0.38 -7.61
N TYR A 20 1.30 1.07 -8.37
CA TYR A 20 2.35 1.93 -7.86
C TYR A 20 2.12 3.37 -8.33
N CYS A 21 2.20 4.33 -7.40
CA CYS A 21 2.11 5.74 -7.72
C CYS A 21 3.50 6.35 -7.87
N TRP A 22 3.79 6.91 -9.05
CA TRP A 22 5.06 7.58 -9.35
C TRP A 22 5.24 8.92 -8.63
N ASP A 23 4.14 9.53 -8.18
CA ASP A 23 4.16 10.85 -7.53
C ASP A 23 4.33 10.73 -6.02
N CYS A 24 3.66 9.74 -5.41
CA CYS A 24 3.72 9.46 -3.99
C CYS A 24 4.82 8.47 -3.59
N PHE A 25 5.42 7.76 -4.55
CA PHE A 25 6.34 6.65 -4.28
C PHE A 25 5.74 5.56 -3.37
N ILE A 26 4.44 5.31 -3.48
CA ILE A 26 3.73 4.28 -2.71
C ILE A 26 3.21 3.18 -3.62
N GLU A 27 3.07 1.99 -3.05
CA GLU A 27 2.35 0.88 -3.66
C GLU A 27 1.00 0.67 -2.96
N PHE A 28 -0.03 0.28 -3.69
CA PHE A 28 -1.33 -0.03 -3.13
C PHE A 28 -2.07 -1.13 -3.90
N ASN A 29 -2.88 -1.92 -3.20
CA ASN A 29 -3.75 -2.92 -3.83
C ASN A 29 -5.17 -2.37 -4.03
N SER A 30 -5.85 -2.77 -5.11
CA SER A 30 -7.22 -2.36 -5.39
C SER A 30 -8.27 -3.42 -5.07
N HIS A 31 -8.04 -4.26 -4.06
CA HIS A 31 -8.98 -5.31 -3.70
C HIS A 31 -10.34 -4.69 -3.32
N THR A 32 -11.43 -5.38 -3.64
CA THR A 32 -12.80 -4.84 -3.49
C THR A 32 -13.17 -4.57 -2.02
N ASP A 33 -12.49 -5.24 -1.08
CA ASP A 33 -12.77 -5.12 0.36
C ASP A 33 -11.74 -4.26 1.11
N GLN A 34 -10.49 -4.23 0.65
CA GLN A 34 -9.38 -3.70 1.42
C GLN A 34 -8.30 -3.09 0.52
N VAL A 35 -8.04 -1.79 0.73
CA VAL A 35 -6.93 -1.08 0.08
C VAL A 35 -5.76 -1.03 1.05
N VAL A 36 -4.78 -1.90 0.85
CA VAL A 36 -3.52 -1.85 1.60
C VAL A 36 -2.57 -0.93 0.86
N VAL A 37 -2.00 0.04 1.56
CA VAL A 37 -1.00 0.99 1.05
C VAL A 37 0.35 0.66 1.69
N PHE A 38 1.41 0.71 0.90
CA PHE A 38 2.78 0.47 1.31
C PHE A 38 3.61 1.72 0.99
N ASP A 39 4.24 2.30 2.01
CA ASP A 39 5.24 3.35 1.89
C ASP A 39 6.58 2.78 1.47
N LEU A 40 7.37 3.58 0.75
CA LEU A 40 8.79 3.31 0.54
C LEU A 40 9.60 4.20 1.46
N GLU A 41 10.27 3.58 2.44
CA GLU A 41 11.25 4.28 3.25
C GLU A 41 12.47 4.71 2.41
N GLU A 42 13.27 5.63 2.95
CA GLU A 42 14.47 6.18 2.30
C GLU A 42 15.51 5.10 1.93
N ASP A 43 15.49 3.96 2.61
CA ASP A 43 16.34 2.79 2.36
C ASP A 43 15.76 1.84 1.27
N GLY A 44 14.53 2.08 0.80
CA GLY A 44 13.82 1.24 -0.16
C GLY A 44 13.05 0.07 0.47
N THR A 45 12.92 0.07 1.80
CA THR A 45 12.06 -0.87 2.53
C THR A 45 10.59 -0.49 2.34
N LEU A 46 9.74 -1.50 2.11
CA LEU A 46 8.29 -1.33 2.01
C LEU A 46 7.66 -1.44 3.40
N VAL A 47 7.00 -0.37 3.85
CA VAL A 47 6.28 -0.33 5.13
C VAL A 47 4.78 -0.23 4.89
N ALA A 48 4.03 -1.22 5.34
CA ALA A 48 2.58 -1.20 5.23
C ALA A 48 1.98 -0.10 6.12
N TRP A 49 1.08 0.71 5.58
CA TRP A 49 0.29 1.66 6.35
C TRP A 49 -0.78 0.89 7.12
N GLU A 50 -0.53 0.67 8.41
CA GLU A 50 -1.35 -0.17 9.29
C GLU A 50 -2.75 0.42 9.59
N ASP A 51 -3.04 1.65 9.15
CA ASP A 51 -4.20 2.45 9.62
C ASP A 51 -5.36 2.58 8.60
N PHE A 52 -5.19 2.18 7.32
CA PHE A 52 -6.26 2.28 6.31
C PHE A 52 -7.05 0.97 6.10
N PHE A 53 -7.04 0.07 7.07
CA PHE A 53 -7.95 -1.06 7.07
C PHE A 53 -9.36 -0.55 7.38
N LEU A 54 -10.20 -0.38 6.35
CA LEU A 54 -11.64 -0.27 6.56
C LEU A 54 -12.08 -1.50 7.38
N GLU A 55 -12.77 -1.23 8.47
CA GLU A 55 -12.96 -2.04 9.67
C GLU A 55 -13.75 -3.35 9.43
N SER A 56 -13.22 -4.28 8.63
CA SER A 56 -13.71 -5.65 8.46
C SER A 56 -12.72 -6.65 9.08
N GLU A 57 -12.74 -6.73 10.41
CA GLU A 57 -12.28 -7.84 11.27
C GLU A 57 -10.98 -8.60 10.89
N GLN A 58 -9.88 -8.26 11.58
CA GLN A 58 -8.76 -9.14 12.00
C GLN A 58 -8.00 -9.97 10.93
N ILE A 59 -6.81 -9.55 10.48
CA ILE A 59 -5.71 -10.49 10.07
C ILE A 59 -4.30 -9.92 10.36
N VAL A 60 -3.64 -10.52 11.36
CA VAL A 60 -2.21 -10.92 11.52
C VAL A 60 -1.05 -9.88 11.46
N GLN A 61 -0.38 -9.80 12.61
CA GLN A 61 0.98 -9.29 12.85
C GLN A 61 2.02 -9.88 11.88
N ALA A 62 2.86 -9.03 11.28
CA ALA A 62 4.23 -9.41 10.90
C ALA A 62 5.11 -8.19 10.57
N GLN A 63 5.61 -7.47 11.59
CA GLN A 63 6.90 -6.79 11.44
C GLN A 63 7.82 -7.11 12.63
N ALA A 64 8.92 -7.78 12.28
CA ALA A 64 10.21 -7.94 12.96
C ALA A 64 10.28 -8.77 14.26
N ALA A 65 10.50 -10.08 14.09
CA ALA A 65 11.48 -10.78 14.90
C ALA A 65 12.90 -10.54 14.32
N ALA A 66 13.89 -10.52 15.22
CA ALA A 66 15.30 -10.11 15.08
C ALA A 66 15.44 -8.58 15.21
N GLU A 67 15.92 -8.05 16.34
CA GLU A 67 17.14 -8.44 17.09
C GLU A 67 16.94 -8.70 18.59
#